data_AF-F3L545-F1
#
_entry.id   AF-F3L545-F1
#
_cell.length_a   1.000
_cell.length_b   1.000
_cell.length_c   1.000
_cell.angle_alpha   90.00
_cell.angle_beta   90.00
_cell.angle_gamma   90.00
#
_symmetry.space_group_name_H-M   'P 1'
#
loop_
_entity.id
_entity.type
_entity.pdbx_description
1 polymer ?
#
loop_
_entity_poly.entity_id
_entity_poly.type
_entity_poly.pdbx_seq_one_letter_code
_entity_poly.pdbx_strand_id
1 'polypeptide(L)'
;MALEIHYLRDIKGSALVTQTVREWESLGLSPETYEPYLKPLESLLPDVKKGDSLTFIVLPGGSNTFYYNGQTLGGLDDPTFGQHFLNIWLSPNTSRPELRAQLLGSNACETLAC
;
A
#
# COMPACT_ATOMS: atom_id res chain seq x y z
N MET A 1 1.77 -12.05 -1.37
CA MET A 1 1.58 -10.99 -2.40
C MET A 1 2.41 -9.78 -2.00
N ALA A 2 2.94 -9.04 -2.98
CA ALA A 2 3.79 -7.87 -2.74
C ALA A 2 3.31 -6.69 -3.59
N LEU A 3 3.34 -5.51 -3.02
CA LEU A 3 3.04 -4.23 -3.65
C LEU A 3 4.27 -3.33 -3.50
N GLU A 4 4.90 -2.96 -4.60
CA GLU A 4 6.02 -2.01 -4.61
C GLU A 4 5.59 -0.68 -5.22
N ILE A 5 5.95 0.42 -4.55
CA ILE A 5 5.67 1.79 -4.97
C ILE A 5 7.00 2.52 -5.10
N HIS A 6 7.27 3.05 -6.29
CA HIS A 6 8.42 3.93 -6.55
C HIS A 6 7.99 5.40 -6.47
N TYR A 7 8.64 6.17 -5.60
CA TYR A 7 8.30 7.57 -5.40
C TYR A 7 9.00 8.48 -6.40
N LEU A 8 8.22 9.30 -7.10
CA LEU A 8 8.72 10.24 -8.11
C LEU A 8 9.03 11.64 -7.55
N ARG A 9 8.79 11.85 -6.24
CA ARG A 9 8.99 13.11 -5.52
C ARG A 9 9.20 12.85 -4.04
N ASP A 10 9.69 13.86 -3.34
CA ASP A 10 9.86 13.81 -1.89
C ASP A 10 8.51 13.94 -1.17
N ILE A 11 8.27 13.07 -0.18
CA ILE A 11 7.04 13.04 0.60
C ILE A 11 7.40 12.74 2.07
N LYS A 12 6.84 13.50 2.99
CA LYS A 12 6.97 13.26 4.43
C LYS A 12 6.23 12.00 4.85
N GLY A 13 6.76 11.24 5.80
CA GLY A 13 6.10 10.03 6.34
C GLY A 13 4.70 10.33 6.86
N SER A 14 4.53 11.44 7.58
CA SER A 14 3.22 11.92 8.06
C SER A 14 2.24 12.25 6.91
N ALA A 15 2.75 12.71 5.77
CA ALA A 15 1.93 12.95 4.58
C ALA A 15 1.51 11.63 3.91
N LEU A 16 2.32 10.57 3.99
CA LEU A 16 1.92 9.22 3.56
C LEU A 16 0.78 8.69 4.42
N VAL A 17 0.86 8.84 5.75
CA VAL A 17 -0.22 8.44 6.66
C VAL A 17 -1.50 9.22 6.37
N THR A 18 -1.39 10.55 6.25
CA THR A 18 -2.53 11.42 5.90
C THR A 18 -3.17 11.00 4.58
N GLN A 19 -2.37 10.68 3.56
CA GLN A 19 -2.90 10.20 2.29
C GLN A 19 -3.59 8.84 2.47
N THR A 20 -2.99 7.91 3.20
CA THR A 20 -3.55 6.58 3.46
C THR A 20 -4.94 6.67 4.09
N VAL A 21 -5.13 7.56 5.06
CA VAL A 21 -6.45 7.84 5.67
C VAL A 21 -7.46 8.31 4.63
N ARG A 22 -7.09 9.27 3.77
CA ARG A 22 -7.99 9.76 2.71
C ARG A 22 -8.41 8.67 1.73
N GLU A 23 -7.49 7.78 1.38
CA GLU A 23 -7.80 6.64 0.51
C GLU A 23 -8.80 5.70 1.19
N TRP A 24 -8.60 5.38 2.47
CA TRP A 24 -9.55 4.57 3.25
C TRP A 24 -10.92 5.21 3.39
N GLU A 25 -10.98 6.51 3.70
CA GLU A 25 -12.23 7.27 3.75
C GLU A 25 -12.96 7.25 2.39
N SER A 26 -12.22 7.41 1.28
CA SER A 26 -12.80 7.34 -0.06
C SER A 26 -13.35 5.97 -0.43
N LEU A 27 -12.80 4.91 0.17
CA LEU A 27 -13.29 3.53 0.06
C LEU A 27 -14.44 3.22 1.05
N GLY A 28 -14.85 4.20 1.86
CA GLY A 28 -15.94 4.07 2.83
C GLY A 28 -15.55 3.35 4.12
N LEU A 29 -14.25 3.25 4.42
CA LEU A 29 -13.79 2.68 5.69
C LEU A 29 -14.06 3.67 6.83
N SER A 30 -14.68 3.18 7.91
CA SER A 30 -15.03 4.00 9.07
C SER A 30 -13.79 4.36 9.90
N PRO A 31 -13.76 5.56 10.53
CA PRO A 31 -12.68 5.98 11.42
C PRO A 31 -12.32 4.96 12.50
N GLU A 32 -13.32 4.39 13.17
CA GLU A 32 -13.15 3.38 14.21
C GLU A 32 -12.33 2.15 13.76
N THR A 33 -12.32 1.87 12.46
CA THR A 33 -11.58 0.74 11.87
C THR A 33 -10.12 1.07 11.63
N TYR A 34 -9.80 2.28 11.15
CA TYR A 34 -8.42 2.63 10.79
C TYR A 34 -7.64 3.40 11.86
N GLU A 35 -8.34 4.05 12.81
CA GLU A 35 -7.72 4.80 13.90
C GLU A 35 -6.65 4.01 14.69
N PRO A 36 -6.86 2.71 15.01
CA PRO A 36 -5.84 1.90 15.69
C PRO A 36 -4.52 1.78 14.91
N TYR A 37 -4.55 1.94 13.59
CA TYR A 37 -3.39 1.76 12.72
C TYR A 37 -2.57 3.04 12.53
N LEU A 38 -3.10 4.21 12.89
CA LEU A 38 -2.45 5.50 12.62
C LEU A 38 -1.09 5.63 13.33
N LYS A 39 -1.06 5.41 14.64
CA LYS A 39 0.17 5.53 15.44
C LYS A 39 1.25 4.50 15.02
N PRO A 40 0.91 3.22 14.77
CA PRO A 40 1.86 2.27 14.17
C PRO A 40 2.39 2.75 12.80
N LEU A 41 1.52 3.24 11.91
CA LEU A 41 1.92 3.71 10.59
C LEU A 41 2.84 4.93 10.66
N GLU A 42 2.55 5.90 11.54
CA GLU A 42 3.41 7.07 11.77
C GLU A 42 4.80 6.67 12.27
N SER A 43 4.89 5.58 13.03
CA SER A 43 6.16 5.06 13.55
C SER A 43 6.93 4.25 12.50
N LEU A 44 6.22 3.59 11.58
CA LEU A 44 6.81 2.69 10.58
C LEU A 44 7.21 3.42 9.29
N LEU A 45 6.38 4.35 8.80
CA LEU A 45 6.57 4.97 7.49
C LEU A 45 7.59 6.13 7.57
N PRO A 46 8.75 6.02 6.92
CA PRO A 46 9.75 7.08 6.92
C PRO A 46 9.36 8.20 5.95
N ASP A 47 10.11 9.30 6.02
CA ASP A 47 10.19 10.26 4.92
C ASP A 47 10.78 9.56 3.69
N VAL A 48 10.13 9.71 2.54
CA VAL A 48 10.57 9.15 1.26
C VAL A 48 11.05 10.28 0.34
N LYS A 49 12.08 10.03 -0.44
CA LYS A 49 12.62 10.93 -1.45
C LYS A 49 12.31 10.42 -2.85
N LYS A 50 12.46 11.29 -3.84
CA LYS A 50 12.44 10.90 -5.24
C LYS A 50 13.47 9.79 -5.49
N GLY A 51 12.98 8.67 -6.04
CA GLY A 51 13.78 7.49 -6.35
C GLY A 51 13.71 6.39 -5.29
N ASP A 52 13.20 6.68 -4.10
CA ASP A 52 13.01 5.66 -3.07
C ASP A 52 11.83 4.74 -3.42
N SER A 53 11.83 3.53 -2.86
CA SER A 53 10.72 2.59 -2.93
C SER A 53 10.21 2.17 -1.56
N LEU A 54 8.89 2.00 -1.46
CA LEU A 54 8.23 1.35 -0.34
C LEU A 54 7.52 0.10 -0.86
N THR A 55 7.83 -1.04 -0.25
CA THR A 55 7.20 -2.32 -0.59
C THR A 55 6.36 -2.81 0.58
N PHE A 56 5.13 -3.22 0.32
CA PHE A 56 4.25 -3.87 1.28
C PHE A 56 4.02 -5.32 0.90
N ILE A 57 4.42 -6.25 1.77
CA ILE A 57 4.28 -7.69 1.55
C ILE A 57 3.23 -8.24 2.51
N VAL A 58 2.31 -9.04 2.01
CA VAL A 58 1.34 -9.82 2.79
C VAL A 58 1.60 -11.30 2.54
N LEU A 59 1.86 -12.04 3.62
CA LEU A 59 2.12 -13.48 3.61
C LEU A 59 0.83 -14.29 3.71
N PRO A 60 0.83 -15.56 3.23
CA PRO A 60 -0.25 -16.49 3.53
C PRO A 60 -0.41 -16.62 5.05
N GLY A 61 -1.58 -16.26 5.58
CA GLY A 61 -1.84 -16.18 7.03
C GLY A 61 -2.09 -14.76 7.55
N GLY A 62 -1.87 -13.73 6.73
CA GLY A 62 -2.26 -12.34 7.04
C GLY A 62 -1.17 -11.48 7.69
N SER A 63 -0.06 -12.09 8.11
CA SER A 63 1.12 -11.32 8.52
C SER A 63 1.61 -10.45 7.37
N ASN A 64 1.97 -9.22 7.69
CA ASN A 64 2.42 -8.26 6.70
C ASN A 64 3.70 -7.53 7.13
N THR A 65 4.41 -6.98 6.15
CA THR A 65 5.70 -6.33 6.38
C THR A 65 5.94 -5.24 5.34
N PHE A 66 6.33 -4.07 5.82
CA PHE A 66 6.84 -2.96 5.04
C PHE A 66 8.35 -3.06 4.87
N TYR A 67 8.81 -2.72 3.67
CA TYR A 67 10.21 -2.54 3.32
C TYR A 67 10.40 -1.17 2.72
N TYR A 68 11.50 -0.51 3.06
CA TYR A 68 11.93 0.75 2.48
C TYR A 68 13.29 0.57 1.83
N ASN A 69 13.37 0.79 0.51
CA ASN A 69 14.56 0.51 -0.29
C ASN A 69 15.13 -0.90 -0.05
N GLY A 70 14.25 -1.89 0.11
CA GLY A 70 14.59 -3.28 0.42
C GLY A 70 14.95 -3.57 1.88
N GLN A 71 15.04 -2.56 2.76
CA GLN A 71 15.26 -2.74 4.19
C GLN A 71 13.95 -2.94 4.93
N THR A 72 13.89 -3.92 5.82
CA THR A 72 12.67 -4.22 6.58
C THR A 72 12.38 -3.11 7.58
N LEU A 73 11.17 -2.53 7.53
CA LEU A 73 10.67 -1.58 8.52
C LEU A 73 9.86 -2.28 9.63
N GLY A 74 9.27 -3.42 9.32
CA GLY A 74 8.35 -4.16 10.18
C GLY A 74 6.92 -4.13 9.62
N GLY A 75 5.94 -4.58 10.37
CA GLY A 75 4.55 -4.57 9.93
C GLY A 75 3.59 -4.64 11.09
N LEU A 76 2.31 -4.79 10.78
CA LEU A 76 1.26 -4.93 11.78
C LEU A 76 0.79 -6.38 11.75
N ASP A 77 0.75 -7.07 12.88
CA ASP A 77 0.26 -8.44 12.94
C ASP A 77 -1.29 -8.48 12.99
N ASP A 78 -1.89 -7.89 11.97
CA ASP A 78 -3.34 -7.81 11.78
C ASP A 78 -3.68 -8.13 10.31
N PRO A 79 -4.31 -9.29 10.04
CA PRO A 79 -4.74 -9.68 8.70
C PRO A 79 -5.74 -8.70 8.07
N THR A 80 -6.59 -8.07 8.87
CA THR A 80 -7.60 -7.13 8.39
C THR A 80 -6.95 -5.84 7.90
N PHE A 81 -5.96 -5.33 8.63
CA PHE A 81 -5.12 -4.22 8.19
C PHE A 81 -4.50 -4.47 6.82
N GLY A 82 -3.87 -5.65 6.63
CA GLY A 82 -3.22 -5.99 5.38
C GLY A 82 -4.17 -5.94 4.18
N GLN A 83 -5.40 -6.42 4.36
CA GLN A 83 -6.44 -6.34 3.34
C GLN A 83 -6.90 -4.89 3.10
N HIS A 84 -7.15 -4.11 4.14
CA HIS A 84 -7.56 -2.71 4.02
C HIS A 84 -6.48 -1.87 3.31
N PHE A 85 -5.20 -2.09 3.62
CA PHE A 85 -4.10 -1.37 2.99
C PHE A 85 -3.96 -1.74 1.51
N LEU A 86 -4.03 -3.03 1.16
CA LEU A 86 -3.98 -3.45 -0.25
C LEU A 86 -5.18 -2.94 -1.05
N ASN A 87 -6.36 -2.84 -0.43
CA ASN A 87 -7.57 -2.34 -1.09
C ASN A 87 -7.42 -0.89 -1.58
N ILE A 88 -6.58 -0.05 -0.97
CA ILE A 88 -6.26 1.29 -1.49
C ILE A 88 -5.83 1.22 -2.96
N TRP A 89 -5.13 0.16 -3.36
CA TRP A 89 -4.57 0.01 -4.70
C TRP A 89 -5.32 -1.01 -5.55
N LEU A 90 -5.88 -2.06 -4.94
CA LEU A 90 -6.50 -3.17 -5.65
C LEU A 90 -8.04 -3.09 -5.74
N SER A 91 -8.67 -2.25 -4.90
CA SER A 91 -10.13 -2.06 -4.94
C SER A 91 -10.57 -1.54 -6.30
N PRO A 92 -11.70 -2.01 -6.87
CA PRO A 92 -12.27 -1.41 -8.08
C PRO A 92 -12.60 0.08 -7.93
N ASN A 93 -12.80 0.56 -6.69
CA ASN A 93 -13.08 1.96 -6.37
C ASN A 93 -11.82 2.75 -5.97
N THR A 94 -10.62 2.24 -6.27
CA THR A 94 -9.37 2.96 -6.00
C THR A 94 -9.31 4.30 -6.72
N SER A 95 -8.68 5.30 -6.09
CA SER A 95 -8.36 6.57 -6.72
C SER A 95 -7.29 6.45 -7.83
N ARG A 96 -6.63 5.30 -7.96
CA ARG A 96 -5.52 5.04 -8.91
C ARG A 96 -5.81 3.84 -9.83
N PRO A 97 -6.77 3.93 -10.75
CA PRO A 97 -7.19 2.81 -11.60
C PRO A 97 -6.07 2.30 -12.53
N GLU A 98 -5.20 3.18 -13.03
CA GLU A 98 -4.07 2.79 -13.88
C GLU A 98 -3.06 1.92 -13.13
N LEU A 99 -2.77 2.26 -11.87
CA LEU A 99 -1.85 1.51 -11.03
C LEU A 99 -2.46 0.16 -10.62
N ARG A 100 -3.76 0.13 -10.33
CA ARG A 100 -4.50 -1.12 -10.12
C ARG A 100 -4.34 -2.08 -11.29
N ALA A 101 -4.50 -1.58 -12.51
CA ALA A 101 -4.36 -2.41 -13.71
C ALA A 101 -2.95 -3.01 -13.81
N GLN A 102 -1.91 -2.23 -13.51
CA GLN A 102 -0.53 -2.74 -13.48
C GLN A 102 -0.33 -3.81 -12.40
N LEU A 103 -0.85 -3.60 -11.20
CA LEU A 103 -0.73 -4.53 -10.06
C LEU A 103 -1.50 -5.83 -10.26
N LEU A 104 -2.66 -5.77 -10.92
CA LEU A 104 -3.45 -6.95 -11.28
C LEU A 104 -2.92 -7.68 -12.52
N GLY A 105 -1.83 -7.19 -13.12
CA GLY A 105 -1.21 -7.83 -14.26
C GLY A 105 -1.98 -7.63 -15.56
N SER A 106 -2.59 -6.46 -15.79
CA SER A 106 -3.08 -6.05 -17.11
C SER A 106 -1.96 -5.79 -18.13
N ASN A 107 -0.87 -6.56 -18.06
CA ASN A 107 -0.30 -7.14 -19.26
C ASN A 107 -1.02 -8.45 -19.54
N ALA A 108 -2.25 -8.36 -20.05
CA ALA A 108 -2.70 -9.34 -21.02
C ALA A 108 -1.86 -9.11 -22.29
N CYS A 109 -0.59 -9.50 -22.26
CA CYS A 109 -0.02 -10.11 -23.44
C CYS A 109 -0.70 -11.48 -23.50
N GLU A 110 -1.85 -11.53 -24.17
CA GLU A 110 -2.40 -12.77 -24.68
C GLU A 110 -1.28 -13.43 -25.46
N THR A 111 -0.70 -14.44 -24.83
CA THR A 111 0.16 -15.40 -25.48
C THR A 111 -0.75 -16.19 -26.41
N LEU A 112 -0.94 -15.72 -27.66
CA LEU A 112 -1.31 -16.49 -28.86
C LEU A 112 -1.53 -15.57 -30.09
N ALA A 113 -0.42 -15.20 -30.73
CA ALA A 113 -0.27 -15.02 -32.18
C ALA A 113 1.26 -14.85 -32.41
N CYS A 114 2.05 -15.77 -32.97
CA CYS A 114 1.82 -16.63 -34.13
C CYS A 114 1.11 -15.91 -35.27
#